data_AF-A0A452YX87-F1
#
_entry.id   AF-A0A452YX87-F1
#
_cell.length_a   1.000
_cell.length_b   1.000
_cell.length_c   1.000
_cell.angle_alpha   90.00
_cell.angle_beta   90.00
_cell.angle_gamma   90.00
#
_symmetry.space_group_name_H-M   'P 1'
#
loop_
_entity.id
_entity.type
_entity.pdbx_description
1 polymer ?
#
loop_
_entity_poly.entity_id
_entity_poly.type
_entity_poly.pdbx_seq_one_letter_code
_entity_poly.pdbx_strand_id
1 'polypeptide(L)'
;GKQCLCSYSLPTEFGKGVFSNYELNSEVKKLYSSVKITSIADAVEGRVNVTCSNGLMLRCSLRKYPTSSLVSDCITAMAEGLQMCFYSHFVSLLWGDNDPACLCSSSHVDSEWESFSYEISKACTKYERILPTKSSTSSSTAWDFLIDSKYHAQYCKRSPISGTSFLPMSYGTSSIGFPSFLQDEHSSDAAFYIRLMRETLDTLHALYENLKLNVLRKQDLGCLASLLCRVASSLGESSYVDYYCRDFPHNLVDFHSLASATALKTPPCLFRWFENCLHHGCHLSNLDDIPALMCKQKGSAVSWGRKVVSFYSLLLGAERQGSNLSSGVYCEVANGSARNTEELAVLAMVAEKFGRQQLDLLPIGVSLVLRHVCMLSLPFVICCYGVSFNIRFHVTGTGQMP
;
A
#
# COMPACT_ATOMS: atom_id res chain seq x y z
N GLY A 1 -24.08 -5.58 1.51
CA GLY A 1 -24.31 -6.27 2.81
C GLY A 1 -25.37 -5.54 3.60
N LYS A 2 -25.72 -6.00 4.81
CA LYS A 2 -26.71 -5.35 5.69
C LYS A 2 -26.17 -4.17 6.50
N GLN A 3 -24.85 -3.94 6.51
CA GLN A 3 -24.23 -2.85 7.24
C GLN A 3 -24.23 -1.57 6.39
N CYS A 4 -24.74 -0.48 6.95
CA CYS A 4 -24.65 0.84 6.34
C CYS A 4 -23.20 1.34 6.46
N LEU A 5 -22.53 1.55 5.33
CA LEU A 5 -21.12 1.98 5.28
C LEU A 5 -20.98 3.51 5.20
N CYS A 6 -21.93 4.18 4.55
CA CYS A 6 -21.93 5.62 4.36
C CYS A 6 -23.35 6.10 4.02
N SER A 7 -23.61 7.38 4.29
CA SER A 7 -24.81 8.08 3.87
C SER A 7 -24.48 9.03 2.73
N TYR A 8 -25.27 9.00 1.66
CA TYR A 8 -25.13 9.93 0.54
C TYR A 8 -26.24 10.97 0.61
N SER A 9 -25.84 12.24 0.69
CA SER A 9 -26.74 13.38 0.57
C SER A 9 -26.57 14.00 -0.80
N LEU A 10 -27.68 14.21 -1.52
CA LEU A 10 -27.67 15.03 -2.73
C LEU A 10 -27.32 16.48 -2.33
N PRO A 11 -26.47 17.18 -3.10
CA PRO A 11 -26.17 18.58 -2.83
C PRO A 11 -27.46 19.40 -2.88
N THR A 12 -27.73 20.12 -1.81
CA THR A 12 -28.90 21.00 -1.65
C THR A 12 -28.86 22.21 -2.57
N GLU A 13 -27.67 22.56 -3.06
CA GLU A 13 -27.47 23.55 -4.12
C GLU A 13 -27.18 22.84 -5.44
N PHE A 14 -28.18 22.67 -6.29
CA PHE A 14 -27.98 22.38 -7.71
C PHE A 14 -27.28 23.60 -8.34
N GLY A 15 -25.95 23.63 -8.22
CA GLY A 15 -24.96 24.48 -8.87
C GLY A 15 -25.43 25.86 -9.36
N LYS A 16 -24.88 26.90 -8.73
CA LYS A 16 -24.64 28.23 -9.32
C LYS A 16 -23.97 28.20 -10.72
N GLY A 17 -23.46 27.05 -11.17
CA GLY A 17 -22.85 26.85 -12.49
C GLY A 17 -23.78 26.36 -13.60
N VAL A 18 -24.99 25.86 -13.32
CA VAL A 18 -25.94 25.42 -14.38
C VAL A 18 -26.88 26.55 -14.80
N PHE A 19 -27.08 27.55 -13.93
CA PHE A 19 -28.09 28.59 -14.12
C PHE A 19 -27.53 30.02 -14.16
N SER A 20 -26.25 30.22 -14.48
CA SER A 20 -25.66 31.57 -14.53
C SER A 20 -26.26 32.49 -15.60
N ASN A 21 -27.06 31.96 -16.54
CA ASN A 21 -27.58 32.72 -17.68
C ASN A 21 -29.08 33.01 -17.62
N TYR A 22 -29.78 32.62 -16.56
CA TYR A 22 -31.21 32.92 -16.43
C TYR A 22 -31.53 33.35 -14.99
N GLU A 23 -31.97 34.60 -14.83
CA GLU A 23 -32.58 35.10 -13.60
C GLU A 23 -33.78 34.22 -13.24
N LEU A 24 -33.58 33.26 -12.34
CA LEU A 24 -34.63 32.37 -11.90
C LEU A 24 -35.48 33.03 -10.83
N ASN A 25 -36.76 33.26 -11.17
CA ASN A 25 -37.81 33.76 -10.29
C ASN A 25 -37.87 32.98 -8.96
N SER A 26 -38.22 33.70 -7.88
CA SER A 26 -38.30 33.20 -6.50
C SER A 26 -39.24 32.00 -6.31
N GLU A 27 -40.19 31.78 -7.23
CA GLU A 27 -41.07 30.60 -7.26
C GLU A 27 -40.33 29.31 -7.65
N VAL A 28 -39.33 29.37 -8.52
CA VAL A 28 -38.58 28.19 -8.93
C VAL A 28 -37.66 27.70 -7.82
N LYS A 29 -37.09 28.61 -7.00
CA LYS A 29 -36.35 28.23 -5.78
C LYS A 29 -37.19 27.44 -4.78
N LYS A 30 -38.50 27.69 -4.67
CA LYS A 30 -39.41 26.93 -3.79
C LYS A 30 -39.70 25.51 -4.29
N LEU A 31 -39.66 25.27 -5.60
CA LEU A 31 -39.84 23.93 -6.18
C LEU A 31 -38.67 22.98 -5.89
N TYR A 32 -37.45 23.51 -5.71
CA TYR A 32 -36.25 22.71 -5.43
C TYR A 32 -36.01 22.44 -3.94
N SER A 33 -36.66 23.18 -3.04
CA SER A 33 -36.52 22.97 -1.58
C SER A 33 -37.24 21.73 -1.02
N SER A 34 -38.04 21.02 -1.83
CA SER A 34 -38.82 19.85 -1.38
C SER A 34 -38.61 18.58 -2.21
N VAL A 35 -37.48 18.50 -2.93
CA VAL A 35 -37.18 17.36 -3.80
C VAL A 35 -36.90 16.11 -2.96
N LYS A 36 -37.78 15.10 -3.07
CA LYS A 36 -37.57 13.78 -2.46
C LYS A 36 -37.05 12.80 -3.50
N ILE A 37 -36.17 11.90 -3.07
CA ILE A 37 -35.73 10.78 -3.90
C ILE A 37 -36.88 9.78 -3.97
N THR A 38 -37.33 9.45 -5.18
CA THR A 38 -38.43 8.50 -5.42
C THR A 38 -37.93 7.12 -5.83
N SER A 39 -36.85 7.05 -6.61
CA SER A 39 -36.28 5.76 -7.03
C SER A 39 -34.79 5.85 -7.34
N ILE A 40 -34.17 4.69 -7.37
CA ILE A 40 -32.76 4.49 -7.72
C ILE A 40 -32.72 3.39 -8.80
N ALA A 41 -32.05 3.64 -9.93
CA ALA A 41 -32.01 2.74 -11.09
C ALA A 41 -30.64 2.75 -11.81
N ASP A 42 -30.44 1.82 -12.74
CA ASP A 42 -29.31 1.77 -13.69
C ASP A 42 -27.91 1.87 -13.05
N ALA A 43 -27.61 0.97 -12.10
CA ALA A 43 -26.29 0.90 -11.49
C ALA A 43 -25.25 0.34 -12.49
N VAL A 44 -24.30 1.17 -12.91
CA VAL A 44 -23.19 0.80 -13.82
C VAL A 44 -21.90 1.49 -13.37
N GLU A 45 -20.85 0.71 -13.10
CA GLU A 45 -19.48 1.18 -12.79
C GLU A 45 -19.42 2.27 -11.69
N GLY A 46 -20.17 2.07 -10.59
CA GLY A 46 -20.21 3.02 -9.47
C GLY A 46 -21.02 4.29 -9.76
N ARG A 47 -21.76 4.33 -10.86
CA ARG A 47 -22.74 5.37 -11.16
C ARG A 47 -24.15 4.79 -11.04
N VAL A 48 -25.07 5.63 -10.57
CA VAL A 48 -26.46 5.25 -10.34
C VAL A 48 -27.37 6.41 -10.75
N ASN A 49 -28.48 6.09 -11.39
CA ASN A 49 -29.51 7.07 -11.71
C ASN A 49 -30.43 7.23 -10.49
N VAL A 50 -30.60 8.46 -10.02
CA VAL A 50 -31.51 8.83 -8.93
C VAL A 50 -32.65 9.63 -9.53
N THR A 51 -33.88 9.14 -9.35
CA THR A 51 -35.09 9.84 -9.78
C THR A 51 -35.65 10.62 -8.61
N CYS A 52 -36.02 11.85 -8.88
CA CYS A 52 -36.58 12.79 -7.93
C CYS A 52 -38.09 12.92 -8.10
N SER A 53 -38.78 13.39 -7.06
CA SER A 53 -40.24 13.58 -7.04
C SER A 53 -40.77 14.58 -8.07
N ASN A 54 -39.90 15.44 -8.60
CA ASN A 54 -40.21 16.38 -9.66
C ASN A 54 -39.98 15.80 -11.08
N GLY A 55 -39.68 14.50 -11.20
CA GLY A 55 -39.40 13.84 -12.47
C GLY A 55 -37.98 14.03 -13.00
N LEU A 56 -37.12 14.77 -12.30
CA LEU A 56 -35.70 14.87 -12.66
C LEU A 56 -35.01 13.52 -12.43
N MET A 57 -34.20 13.10 -13.40
CA MET A 57 -33.33 11.95 -13.30
C MET A 57 -31.88 12.41 -13.30
N LEU A 58 -31.16 12.13 -12.21
CA LEU A 58 -29.78 12.55 -12.00
C LEU A 58 -28.86 11.35 -12.03
N ARG A 59 -27.83 11.39 -12.87
CA ARG A 59 -26.79 10.36 -12.85
C ARG A 59 -25.73 10.72 -11.82
N CYS A 60 -25.82 10.08 -10.66
CA CYS A 60 -24.91 10.27 -9.55
C CYS A 60 -23.71 9.33 -9.69
N SER A 61 -22.51 9.84 -9.44
CA SER A 61 -21.33 9.00 -9.21
C SER A 61 -21.21 8.76 -7.71
N LEU A 62 -21.28 7.51 -7.29
CA LEU A 62 -20.97 7.15 -5.90
C LEU A 62 -19.47 7.35 -5.67
N ARG A 63 -19.06 7.67 -4.44
CA ARG A 63 -17.63 7.91 -4.12
C ARG A 63 -16.83 6.73 -4.64
N LYS A 64 -15.90 7.04 -5.55
CA LYS A 64 -15.02 6.06 -6.15
C LYS A 64 -14.06 5.51 -5.10
N TYR A 65 -13.61 4.29 -5.36
CA TYR A 65 -12.35 3.76 -4.87
C TYR A 65 -11.26 4.85 -4.88
N PRO A 66 -10.33 4.85 -3.91
CA PRO A 66 -9.25 5.85 -3.87
C PRO A 66 -8.56 5.96 -5.23
N THR A 67 -8.24 7.18 -5.65
CA THR A 67 -7.55 7.41 -6.92
C THR A 67 -6.06 7.07 -6.82
N SER A 68 -5.49 7.17 -5.62
CA SER A 68 -4.16 6.69 -5.29
C SER A 68 -4.10 5.16 -5.29
N SER A 69 -3.24 4.59 -6.14
CA SER A 69 -2.97 3.15 -6.16
C SER A 69 -2.44 2.64 -4.82
N LEU A 70 -1.62 3.43 -4.13
CA LEU A 70 -1.09 3.06 -2.81
C LEU A 70 -2.21 2.94 -1.78
N VAL A 71 -3.11 3.92 -1.70
CA VAL A 71 -4.24 3.88 -0.76
C VAL A 71 -5.17 2.72 -1.10
N SER A 72 -5.42 2.47 -2.40
CA SER A 72 -6.19 1.30 -2.85
C SER A 72 -5.56 -0.01 -2.40
N ASP A 73 -4.25 -0.17 -2.59
CA ASP A 73 -3.51 -1.36 -2.19
C ASP A 73 -3.55 -1.54 -0.67
N CYS A 74 -3.37 -0.47 0.11
CA CYS A 74 -3.47 -0.49 1.56
C CYS A 74 -4.85 -0.93 2.05
N ILE A 75 -5.93 -0.35 1.50
CA ILE A 75 -7.31 -0.72 1.88
C ILE A 75 -7.60 -2.18 1.49
N THR A 76 -7.11 -2.64 0.35
CA THR A 76 -7.27 -4.03 -0.11
C THR A 76 -6.51 -4.99 0.80
N ALA A 77 -5.25 -4.66 1.13
CA ALA A 77 -4.47 -5.42 2.11
C ALA A 77 -5.18 -5.47 3.45
N MET A 78 -5.72 -4.35 3.92
CA MET A 78 -6.45 -4.27 5.17
C MET A 78 -7.73 -5.11 5.17
N ALA A 79 -8.47 -5.14 4.07
CA ALA A 79 -9.66 -5.97 3.90
C ALA A 79 -9.35 -7.48 3.95
N GLU A 80 -8.20 -7.88 3.41
CA GLU A 80 -7.77 -9.29 3.39
C GLU A 80 -7.03 -9.70 4.67
N GLY A 81 -6.36 -8.74 5.33
CA GLY A 81 -5.47 -8.96 6.47
C GLY A 81 -6.15 -8.92 7.82
N LEU A 82 -6.96 -7.88 8.08
CA LEU A 82 -7.57 -7.67 9.40
C LEU A 82 -8.77 -8.57 9.66
N GLN A 83 -9.04 -8.80 10.94
CA GLN A 83 -10.33 -9.36 11.37
C GLN A 83 -11.49 -8.43 11.00
N MET A 84 -12.65 -9.02 10.69
CA MET A 84 -13.84 -8.29 10.20
C MET A 84 -14.27 -7.15 11.14
N CYS A 85 -14.21 -7.35 12.45
CA CYS A 85 -14.53 -6.30 13.43
C CYS A 85 -13.61 -5.08 13.29
N PHE A 86 -12.29 -5.32 13.21
CA PHE A 86 -11.28 -4.28 13.02
C PHE A 86 -11.40 -3.59 11.67
N TYR A 87 -11.61 -4.35 10.59
CA TYR A 87 -11.81 -3.78 9.27
C TYR A 87 -13.08 -2.91 9.23
N SER A 88 -14.19 -3.37 9.79
CA SER A 88 -15.43 -2.58 9.83
C SER A 88 -15.28 -1.28 10.62
N HIS A 89 -14.52 -1.32 11.72
CA HIS A 89 -14.18 -0.13 12.51
C HIS A 89 -13.31 0.83 11.71
N PHE A 90 -12.26 0.33 11.06
CA PHE A 90 -11.38 1.12 10.19
C PHE A 90 -12.14 1.81 9.05
N VAL A 91 -12.98 1.05 8.34
CA VAL A 91 -13.88 1.54 7.28
C VAL A 91 -14.78 2.66 7.79
N SER A 92 -15.33 2.51 9.00
CA SER A 92 -16.15 3.56 9.63
C SER A 92 -15.36 4.82 9.98
N LEU A 93 -14.08 4.70 10.34
CA LEU A 93 -13.22 5.87 10.59
C LEU A 93 -12.88 6.57 9.27
N LEU A 94 -12.53 5.81 8.23
CA LEU A 94 -12.11 6.35 6.95
C LEU A 94 -13.25 7.05 6.18
N TRP A 95 -14.49 6.56 6.32
CA TRP A 95 -15.64 7.06 5.55
C TRP A 95 -16.79 7.62 6.40
N GLY A 96 -16.74 7.53 7.72
CA GLY A 96 -17.83 7.91 8.62
C GLY A 96 -17.84 9.36 9.08
N ASP A 97 -16.74 10.12 8.91
CA ASP A 97 -16.75 11.55 9.20
C ASP A 97 -17.52 12.30 8.09
N ASN A 98 -18.67 12.85 8.48
CA ASN A 98 -19.67 13.54 7.63
C ASN A 98 -19.17 14.87 7.05
N ASP A 99 -17.87 15.11 6.95
CA ASP A 99 -17.37 16.34 6.34
C ASP A 99 -17.23 16.16 4.81
N PRO A 100 -18.19 16.66 4.01
CA PRO A 100 -18.11 16.57 2.56
C PRO A 100 -16.90 17.33 2.01
N ALA A 101 -16.29 18.22 2.78
CA ALA A 101 -15.16 19.04 2.37
C ALA A 101 -13.81 18.29 2.35
N CYS A 102 -13.64 17.25 3.17
CA CYS A 102 -12.33 16.64 3.41
C CYS A 102 -11.78 15.85 2.20
N LEU A 103 -12.65 15.34 1.32
CA LEU A 103 -12.24 14.55 0.14
C LEU A 103 -12.68 15.14 -1.20
N CYS A 104 -13.60 16.12 -1.23
CA CYS A 104 -14.03 16.75 -2.48
C CYS A 104 -13.10 17.88 -2.96
N SER A 105 -12.16 18.35 -2.13
CA SER A 105 -11.50 19.64 -2.35
C SER A 105 -10.08 19.57 -2.92
N SER A 106 -9.53 18.40 -3.24
CA SER A 106 -8.21 18.36 -3.88
C SER A 106 -8.07 17.21 -4.86
N SER A 107 -7.99 17.57 -6.13
CA SER A 107 -7.73 16.71 -7.29
C SER A 107 -6.28 16.16 -7.31
N HIS A 108 -5.62 16.02 -6.16
CA HIS A 108 -4.21 15.70 -6.07
C HIS A 108 -4.01 14.40 -5.30
N VAL A 109 -3.33 13.43 -5.90
CA VAL A 109 -3.02 12.10 -5.33
C VAL A 109 -2.38 12.17 -3.93
N ASP A 110 -1.60 13.23 -3.69
CA ASP A 110 -0.91 13.45 -2.41
C ASP A 110 -1.89 13.71 -1.26
N SER A 111 -3.05 14.33 -1.50
CA SER A 111 -4.00 14.64 -0.43
C SER A 111 -4.74 13.40 0.08
N GLU A 112 -5.01 12.43 -0.79
CA GLU A 112 -5.64 11.16 -0.41
C GLU A 112 -4.73 10.34 0.51
N TRP A 113 -3.43 10.26 0.19
CA TRP A 113 -2.45 9.58 1.03
C TRP A 113 -2.33 10.24 2.40
N GLU A 114 -2.24 11.56 2.45
CA GLU A 114 -2.17 12.30 3.71
C GLU A 114 -3.42 12.10 4.57
N SER A 115 -4.62 12.09 3.96
CA SER A 115 -5.88 11.82 4.67
C SER A 115 -5.91 10.38 5.24
N PHE A 116 -5.54 9.39 4.43
CA PHE A 116 -5.43 8.00 4.87
C PHE A 116 -4.40 7.84 6.01
N SER A 117 -3.22 8.42 5.84
CA SER A 117 -2.15 8.39 6.84
C SER A 117 -2.57 9.11 8.12
N TYR A 118 -3.35 10.19 8.01
CA TYR A 118 -3.85 10.94 9.16
C TYR A 118 -4.84 10.11 9.98
N GLU A 119 -5.79 9.41 9.37
CA GLU A 119 -6.75 8.57 10.10
C GLU A 119 -6.07 7.40 10.82
N ILE A 120 -5.06 6.77 10.21
CA ILE A 120 -4.25 5.74 10.89
C ILE A 120 -3.44 6.35 12.03
N SER A 121 -2.81 7.51 11.82
CA SER A 121 -2.06 8.20 12.87
C SER A 121 -2.97 8.63 14.02
N LYS A 122 -4.19 9.06 13.73
CA LYS A 122 -5.22 9.39 14.72
C LYS A 122 -5.60 8.15 15.54
N ALA A 123 -5.71 6.98 14.91
CA ALA A 123 -5.90 5.71 15.63
C ALA A 123 -4.70 5.39 16.56
N CYS A 124 -3.46 5.67 16.14
CA CYS A 124 -2.29 5.60 17.04
C CYS A 124 -2.42 6.59 18.21
N THR A 125 -2.77 7.85 17.97
CA THR A 125 -2.88 8.86 19.05
C THR A 125 -4.06 8.65 20.00
N LYS A 126 -5.12 7.97 19.55
CA LYS A 126 -6.23 7.55 20.43
C LYS A 126 -5.76 6.52 21.46
N TYR A 127 -4.73 5.75 21.11
CA TYR A 127 -3.98 4.92 22.04
C TYR A 127 -2.98 5.74 22.89
N GLU A 128 -2.38 6.82 22.35
CA GLU A 128 -1.33 7.62 23.02
C GLU A 128 -1.79 8.86 23.83
N ARG A 129 -3.08 9.10 24.14
CA ARG A 129 -3.44 10.32 24.93
C ARG A 129 -2.65 10.34 26.26
N ILE A 130 -1.97 11.43 26.63
CA ILE A 130 -2.40 12.85 26.59
C ILE A 130 -1.21 13.82 26.31
N LEU A 131 -1.31 14.72 25.31
CA LEU A 131 -1.15 16.18 25.46
C LEU A 131 -1.52 16.94 24.15
N PRO A 132 -2.14 18.14 24.20
CA PRO A 132 -2.36 18.97 23.02
C PRO A 132 -1.07 19.67 22.59
N THR A 133 -0.65 19.51 21.33
CA THR A 133 0.42 20.30 20.73
C THR A 133 -0.12 21.69 20.39
N LYS A 134 0.37 22.72 21.08
CA LYS A 134 0.12 24.13 20.72
C LYS A 134 0.87 24.46 19.44
N SER A 135 0.18 24.97 18.43
CA SER A 135 0.79 25.59 17.26
C SER A 135 1.36 26.96 17.64
N SER A 136 2.68 27.12 17.56
CA SER A 136 3.32 28.45 17.58
C SER A 136 3.11 29.11 16.21
N THR A 137 2.37 30.21 16.18
CA THR A 137 2.25 31.07 14.99
C THR A 137 3.43 32.04 15.01
N SER A 138 4.48 31.76 14.23
CA SER A 138 5.45 32.79 13.86
C SER A 138 5.08 33.36 12.49
N SER A 139 5.22 34.67 12.33
CA SER A 139 5.06 35.34 11.05
C SER A 139 6.26 35.00 10.16
N SER A 140 6.08 34.14 9.17
CA SER A 140 7.14 33.76 8.22
C SER A 140 7.17 34.71 7.03
N THR A 141 8.37 35.07 6.57
CA THR A 141 8.50 35.81 5.30
C THR A 141 8.16 34.87 4.13
N ALA A 142 7.92 35.41 2.93
CA ALA A 142 7.65 34.57 1.75
C ALA A 142 8.80 33.60 1.43
N TRP A 143 10.05 33.94 1.81
CA TRP A 143 11.21 33.06 1.69
C TRP A 143 11.19 31.93 2.71
N ASP A 144 10.89 32.24 3.97
CA ASP A 144 10.72 31.23 5.01
C ASP A 144 9.56 30.29 4.63
N PHE A 145 8.44 30.82 4.13
CA PHE A 145 7.35 30.01 3.60
C PHE A 145 7.79 29.08 2.45
N LEU A 146 8.63 29.55 1.52
CA LEU A 146 9.13 28.73 0.41
C LEU A 146 10.07 27.64 0.89
N ILE A 147 11.00 27.95 1.79
CA ILE A 147 11.96 26.98 2.36
C ILE A 147 11.24 25.95 3.24
N ASP A 148 10.27 26.40 4.03
CA ASP A 148 9.42 25.55 4.88
C ASP A 148 8.29 24.85 4.10
N SER A 149 8.15 25.15 2.79
CA SER A 149 7.09 24.57 1.98
C SER A 149 7.31 23.06 1.80
N LYS A 150 6.20 22.32 1.82
CA LYS A 150 6.18 20.89 1.49
C LYS A 150 6.81 20.61 0.12
N TYR A 151 6.65 21.54 -0.83
CA TYR A 151 7.20 21.43 -2.17
C TYR A 151 8.74 21.48 -2.16
N HIS A 152 9.33 22.42 -1.43
CA HIS A 152 10.78 22.52 -1.31
C HIS A 152 11.37 21.28 -0.60
N ALA A 153 10.74 20.83 0.48
CA ALA A 153 11.14 19.60 1.16
C ALA A 153 11.09 18.36 0.25
N GLN A 154 10.05 18.23 -0.58
CA GLN A 154 9.95 17.15 -1.57
C GLN A 154 10.97 17.28 -2.71
N TYR A 155 11.24 18.49 -3.18
CA TYR A 155 12.24 18.75 -4.21
C TYR A 155 13.64 18.33 -3.75
N CYS A 156 14.02 18.71 -2.52
CA CYS A 156 15.31 18.33 -1.92
C CYS A 156 15.44 16.80 -1.72
N LYS A 157 14.33 16.10 -1.46
CA LYS A 157 14.30 14.63 -1.34
C LYS A 157 14.39 13.89 -2.68
N ARG A 158 13.91 14.50 -3.78
CA ARG A 158 13.84 13.87 -5.12
C ARG A 158 15.04 14.17 -6.02
N SER A 159 15.83 15.19 -5.71
CA SER A 159 16.98 15.58 -6.54
C SER A 159 18.16 14.61 -6.37
N PRO A 160 18.64 13.96 -7.44
CA PRO A 160 19.84 13.11 -7.39
C PRO A 160 21.16 13.89 -7.19
N ILE A 161 21.10 15.22 -7.02
CA ILE A 161 22.26 16.11 -6.82
C ILE A 161 22.70 16.19 -5.35
N SER A 162 22.09 15.42 -4.44
CA SER A 162 22.48 15.37 -3.02
C SER A 162 23.78 14.58 -2.75
N GLY A 163 24.86 14.98 -3.43
CA GLY A 163 26.22 14.99 -2.86
C GLY A 163 26.55 16.33 -2.16
N THR A 164 25.64 17.30 -2.21
CA THR A 164 25.74 18.55 -1.44
C THR A 164 24.64 18.58 -0.38
N SER A 165 25.04 18.23 0.84
CA SER A 165 24.31 18.49 2.07
C SER A 165 24.00 19.99 2.18
N PHE A 166 22.81 20.40 1.76
CA PHE A 166 22.15 21.54 2.39
C PHE A 166 21.39 20.97 3.58
N LEU A 167 22.05 21.00 4.74
CA LEU A 167 21.41 20.76 6.02
C LEU A 167 20.13 21.62 6.06
N PRO A 168 18.96 21.06 6.40
CA PRO A 168 17.89 21.89 6.90
C PRO A 168 18.43 22.57 8.15
N MET A 169 18.51 23.91 8.13
CA MET A 169 18.79 24.67 9.32
C MET A 169 17.62 24.42 10.28
N SER A 170 17.87 23.58 11.28
CA SER A 170 16.91 23.22 12.30
C SER A 170 16.54 24.46 13.09
N TYR A 171 15.36 25.01 12.81
CA TYR A 171 14.70 25.97 13.69
C TYR A 171 13.48 25.28 14.28
N GLY A 172 13.54 24.99 15.58
CA GLY A 172 12.39 24.52 16.35
C GLY A 172 12.35 23.02 16.60
N THR A 173 13.32 22.53 17.39
CA THR A 173 13.22 21.26 18.10
C THR A 173 12.01 21.29 19.02
N SER A 174 10.89 20.69 18.62
CA SER A 174 9.98 20.12 19.60
C SER A 174 10.40 18.66 19.79
N SER A 175 11.29 18.42 20.76
CA SER A 175 11.53 17.05 21.23
C SER A 175 10.20 16.52 21.74
N ILE A 176 9.53 15.69 20.96
CA ILE A 176 8.44 14.85 21.46
C ILE A 176 9.14 13.83 22.37
N GLY A 177 9.27 14.17 23.64
CA GLY A 177 9.66 13.21 24.65
C GLY A 177 8.58 12.13 24.70
N PHE A 178 8.92 10.93 24.26
CA PHE A 178 8.07 9.77 24.42
C PHE A 178 7.93 9.48 25.92
N PRO A 179 6.72 9.53 26.50
CA PRO A 179 6.52 9.09 27.86
C PRO A 179 6.68 7.57 27.88
N SER A 180 7.74 7.07 28.53
CA SER A 180 7.74 5.69 29.02
C SER A 180 6.69 5.62 30.12
N PHE A 181 5.52 5.02 29.87
CA PHE A 181 4.51 4.85 30.90
C PHE A 181 4.12 3.40 31.15
N LEU A 182 4.08 3.13 32.45
CA LEU A 182 3.64 1.93 33.11
C LEU A 182 2.21 1.57 32.69
N GLN A 183 2.01 0.27 32.44
CA GLN A 183 0.71 -0.36 32.21
C GLN A 183 -0.30 0.07 33.27
N ASP A 184 -1.38 0.73 32.83
CA ASP A 184 -2.67 0.65 33.52
C ASP A 184 -3.60 -0.16 32.61
N GLU A 185 -3.65 -1.48 32.85
CA GLU A 185 -4.19 -2.52 31.97
C GLU A 185 -5.74 -2.61 31.95
N HIS A 186 -6.47 -1.55 32.29
CA HIS A 186 -7.89 -1.69 32.64
C HIS A 186 -8.92 -0.89 31.82
N SER A 187 -8.65 -0.58 30.55
CA SER A 187 -9.72 -0.22 29.61
C SER A 187 -9.81 -1.21 28.44
N SER A 188 -10.99 -1.81 28.26
CA SER A 188 -11.32 -2.71 27.14
C SER A 188 -11.04 -2.08 25.77
N ASP A 189 -11.11 -0.74 25.68
CA ASP A 189 -10.87 0.02 24.46
C ASP A 189 -9.38 0.06 24.08
N ALA A 190 -8.47 0.19 25.05
CA ALA A 190 -7.02 0.20 24.76
C ALA A 190 -6.55 -1.13 24.17
N ALA A 191 -7.01 -2.26 24.73
CA ALA A 191 -6.71 -3.59 24.21
C ALA A 191 -7.23 -3.80 22.78
N PHE A 192 -8.41 -3.26 22.46
CA PHE A 192 -8.96 -3.28 21.10
C PHE A 192 -8.08 -2.52 20.12
N TYR A 193 -7.66 -1.29 20.45
CA TYR A 193 -6.80 -0.48 19.58
C TYR A 193 -5.39 -1.06 19.43
N ILE A 194 -4.77 -1.60 20.50
CA ILE A 194 -3.47 -2.28 20.41
C ILE A 194 -3.53 -3.43 19.41
N ARG A 195 -4.59 -4.25 19.48
CA ARG A 195 -4.76 -5.40 18.58
C ARG A 195 -5.06 -4.97 17.15
N LEU A 196 -5.91 -3.95 16.96
CA LEU A 196 -6.15 -3.31 15.65
C LEU A 196 -4.84 -2.79 15.04
N MET A 197 -4.02 -2.08 15.80
CA MET A 197 -2.77 -1.50 15.32
C MET A 197 -1.72 -2.57 15.02
N ARG A 198 -1.66 -3.65 15.82
CA ARG A 198 -0.78 -4.80 15.55
C ARG A 198 -1.15 -5.52 14.26
N GLU A 199 -2.44 -5.80 14.04
CA GLU A 199 -2.90 -6.40 12.77
C GLU A 199 -2.69 -5.45 11.59
N THR A 200 -2.86 -4.14 11.80
CA THR A 200 -2.56 -3.11 10.79
C THR A 200 -1.08 -3.12 10.43
N LEU A 201 -0.19 -3.18 11.43
CA LEU A 201 1.26 -3.28 11.22
C LEU A 201 1.62 -4.53 10.42
N ASP A 202 1.19 -5.71 10.86
CA ASP A 202 1.50 -6.98 10.20
C ASP A 202 0.96 -7.01 8.76
N THR A 203 -0.25 -6.46 8.53
CA THR A 203 -0.90 -6.43 7.21
C THR A 203 -0.24 -5.45 6.25
N LEU A 204 0.00 -4.21 6.69
CA LEU A 204 0.63 -3.19 5.85
C LEU A 204 2.12 -3.48 5.64
N HIS A 205 2.78 -4.15 6.58
CA HIS A 205 4.14 -4.65 6.41
C HIS A 205 4.21 -5.74 5.31
N ALA A 206 3.23 -6.64 5.24
CA ALA A 206 3.15 -7.59 4.12
C ALA A 206 3.01 -6.88 2.76
N LEU A 207 2.24 -5.80 2.70
CA LEU A 207 2.14 -4.95 1.51
C LEU A 207 3.47 -4.22 1.22
N TYR A 208 4.18 -3.75 2.25
CA TYR A 208 5.50 -3.15 2.10
C TYR A 208 6.49 -4.12 1.44
N GLU A 209 6.60 -5.34 1.94
CA GLU A 209 7.45 -6.39 1.35
C GLU A 209 7.03 -6.74 -0.09
N ASN A 210 5.72 -6.74 -0.37
CA ASN A 210 5.20 -6.91 -1.73
C ASN A 210 5.64 -5.77 -2.67
N LEU A 211 5.59 -4.52 -2.20
CA LEU A 211 5.98 -3.34 -2.97
C LEU A 211 7.50 -3.24 -3.18
N LYS A 212 8.33 -3.78 -2.28
CA LYS A 212 9.79 -3.90 -2.48
C LYS A 212 10.14 -4.65 -3.78
N LEU A 213 9.26 -5.56 -4.20
CA LEU A 213 9.42 -6.33 -5.43
C LEU A 213 8.93 -5.60 -6.68
N ASN A 214 8.51 -4.33 -6.59
CA ASN A 214 8.11 -3.54 -7.76
C ASN A 214 8.93 -2.25 -7.85
N VAL A 215 9.85 -2.19 -8.81
CA VAL A 215 10.77 -1.06 -8.98
C VAL A 215 10.06 0.26 -9.31
N LEU A 216 8.84 0.22 -9.85
CA LEU A 216 8.05 1.41 -10.16
C LEU A 216 7.38 2.02 -8.93
N ARG A 217 7.28 1.28 -7.82
CA ARG A 217 6.56 1.69 -6.60
C ARG A 217 7.51 2.19 -5.49
N LYS A 218 8.75 2.57 -5.83
CA LYS A 218 9.74 3.03 -4.84
C LYS A 218 9.31 4.28 -4.06
N GLN A 219 8.61 5.21 -4.70
CA GLN A 219 8.09 6.40 -4.01
C GLN A 219 7.02 6.01 -2.99
N ASP A 220 6.06 5.18 -3.41
CA ASP A 220 5.01 4.64 -2.55
C ASP A 220 5.57 3.86 -1.35
N LEU A 221 6.64 3.10 -1.59
CA LEU A 221 7.35 2.35 -0.56
C LEU A 221 7.90 3.27 0.55
N GLY A 222 8.45 4.43 0.20
CA GLY A 222 8.94 5.42 1.17
C GLY A 222 7.80 6.08 1.96
N CYS A 223 6.68 6.39 1.31
CA CYS A 223 5.46 6.87 1.99
C CYS A 223 4.95 5.84 3.00
N LEU A 224 4.82 4.58 2.57
CA LEU A 224 4.35 3.49 3.42
C LEU A 224 5.32 3.20 4.58
N ALA A 225 6.64 3.23 4.34
CA ALA A 225 7.66 3.07 5.39
C ALA A 225 7.49 4.12 6.50
N SER A 226 7.25 5.38 6.13
CA SER A 226 7.02 6.45 7.13
C SER A 226 5.79 6.21 7.99
N LEU A 227 4.70 5.73 7.40
CA LEU A 227 3.50 5.37 8.15
C LEU A 227 3.77 4.16 9.06
N LEU A 228 4.40 3.11 8.54
CA LEU A 228 4.73 1.90 9.28
C LEU A 228 5.69 2.16 10.44
N CYS A 229 6.65 3.08 10.30
CA CYS A 229 7.48 3.55 11.39
C CYS A 229 6.64 4.16 12.51
N ARG A 230 5.71 5.06 12.20
CA ARG A 230 4.82 5.66 13.22
C ARG A 230 3.99 4.61 13.94
N VAL A 231 3.43 3.66 13.20
CA VAL A 231 2.66 2.56 13.78
C VAL A 231 3.55 1.68 14.68
N ALA A 232 4.72 1.27 14.20
CA ALA A 232 5.65 0.44 14.96
C ALA A 232 6.17 1.15 16.22
N SER A 233 6.52 2.43 16.11
CA SER A 233 6.89 3.27 17.25
C SER A 233 5.77 3.36 18.29
N SER A 234 4.52 3.57 17.86
CA SER A 234 3.38 3.60 18.78
C SER A 234 3.14 2.27 19.50
N LEU A 235 3.51 1.14 18.88
CA LEU A 235 3.41 -0.19 19.47
C LEU A 235 4.65 -0.60 20.30
N GLY A 236 5.71 0.21 20.31
CA GLY A 236 7.00 -0.13 20.93
C GLY A 236 7.80 -1.21 20.18
N GLU A 237 7.48 -1.49 18.91
CA GLU A 237 8.11 -2.54 18.09
C GLU A 237 9.42 -2.02 17.47
N SER A 238 10.46 -1.92 18.29
CA SER A 238 11.78 -1.38 17.94
C SER A 238 12.45 -2.05 16.74
N SER A 239 12.30 -3.36 16.60
CA SER A 239 12.86 -4.16 15.50
C SER A 239 12.28 -3.77 14.14
N TYR A 240 10.98 -3.42 14.09
CA TYR A 240 10.33 -2.92 12.88
C TYR A 240 10.82 -1.51 12.54
N VAL A 241 10.98 -0.64 13.54
CA VAL A 241 11.52 0.71 13.32
C VAL A 241 12.94 0.65 12.75
N ASP A 242 13.83 -0.16 13.35
CA ASP A 242 15.19 -0.38 12.82
C ASP A 242 15.16 -0.89 11.37
N TYR A 243 14.29 -1.86 11.08
CA TYR A 243 14.15 -2.44 9.75
C TYR A 243 13.81 -1.39 8.68
N TYR A 244 12.83 -0.52 8.93
CA TYR A 244 12.47 0.54 7.99
C TYR A 244 13.56 1.62 7.87
N CYS A 245 14.24 1.96 8.97
CA CYS A 245 15.35 2.91 8.96
C CYS A 245 16.54 2.40 8.12
N ARG A 246 16.80 1.09 8.12
CA ARG A 246 17.84 0.49 7.25
C ARG A 246 17.49 0.62 5.76
N ASP A 247 16.22 0.46 5.41
CA ASP A 247 15.75 0.61 4.03
C ASP A 247 15.67 2.09 3.59
N PHE A 248 15.38 3.01 4.52
CA PHE A 248 15.19 4.45 4.24
C PHE A 248 15.86 5.37 5.29
N PRO A 249 17.20 5.44 5.34
CA PRO A 249 17.92 6.14 6.40
C PRO A 249 17.67 7.65 6.45
N HIS A 250 17.44 8.30 5.31
CA HIS A 250 17.24 9.75 5.23
C HIS A 250 15.81 10.22 5.50
N ASN A 251 14.82 9.31 5.44
CA ASN A 251 13.41 9.68 5.57
C ASN A 251 12.87 9.54 7.00
N LEU A 252 13.63 8.89 7.89
CA LEU A 252 13.15 8.39 9.18
C LEU A 252 14.05 8.79 10.37
N VAL A 253 14.92 9.79 10.19
CA VAL A 253 15.92 10.22 11.19
C VAL A 253 15.29 10.75 12.49
N ASP A 254 14.04 11.20 12.48
CA ASP A 254 13.41 11.82 13.66
C ASP A 254 12.88 10.82 14.71
N PHE A 255 12.94 9.51 14.46
CA PHE A 255 12.41 8.48 15.37
C PHE A 255 13.41 8.00 16.44
N HIS A 256 14.57 8.65 16.58
CA HIS A 256 15.65 8.24 17.48
C HIS A 256 15.40 8.61 18.95
N SER A 257 14.49 7.89 19.60
CA SER A 257 14.54 7.68 21.06
C SER A 257 13.88 6.35 21.37
N LEU A 258 14.69 5.29 21.46
CA LEU A 258 14.20 3.93 21.64
C LEU A 258 14.67 3.40 23.01
N ALA A 259 13.70 3.14 23.89
CA ALA A 259 13.93 2.47 25.16
C ALA A 259 14.25 0.98 24.96
N SER A 260 14.96 0.40 25.93
CA SER A 260 15.50 -0.96 25.91
C SER A 260 14.44 -2.04 25.62
N ALA A 261 14.76 -2.92 24.67
CA ALA A 261 13.85 -3.90 24.09
C ALA A 261 13.45 -5.03 25.06
N THR A 262 12.16 -5.37 25.08
CA THR A 262 11.65 -6.70 25.45
C THR A 262 11.45 -7.53 24.18
N ALA A 263 11.59 -8.86 24.31
CA ALA A 263 11.58 -9.92 23.27
C ALA A 263 11.39 -9.44 21.81
N LEU A 264 12.49 -9.39 21.04
CA LEU A 264 12.49 -8.94 19.64
C LEU A 264 11.68 -9.90 18.74
N LYS A 265 10.47 -9.50 18.32
CA LYS A 265 9.84 -10.06 17.12
C LYS A 265 10.63 -9.57 15.90
N THR A 266 11.26 -10.46 15.14
CA THR A 266 11.97 -10.06 13.92
C THR A 266 10.95 -9.80 12.82
N PRO A 267 10.99 -8.65 12.12
CA PRO A 267 10.09 -8.40 11.00
C PRO A 267 10.37 -9.39 9.85
N PRO A 268 9.30 -9.95 9.24
CA PRO A 268 9.42 -10.73 8.02
C PRO A 268 10.19 -9.96 6.94
N CYS A 269 11.02 -10.65 6.16
CA CYS A 269 11.80 -10.00 5.11
C CYS A 269 11.96 -10.94 3.92
N LEU A 270 11.33 -10.60 2.80
CA LEU A 270 11.39 -11.45 1.61
C LEU A 270 12.80 -11.54 1.05
N PHE A 271 13.60 -10.49 1.13
CA PHE A 271 14.99 -10.54 0.67
C PHE A 271 15.85 -11.48 1.52
N ARG A 272 15.66 -11.47 2.84
CA ARG A 272 16.30 -12.43 3.75
C ARG A 272 15.85 -13.85 3.44
N TRP A 273 14.55 -14.03 3.17
CA TRP A 273 14.00 -15.31 2.76
C TRP A 273 14.63 -15.81 1.45
N PHE A 274 14.71 -14.98 0.40
CA PHE A 274 15.34 -15.35 -0.87
C PHE A 274 16.82 -15.70 -0.72
N GLU A 275 17.56 -14.92 0.06
CA GLU A 275 18.97 -15.18 0.35
C GLU A 275 19.14 -16.54 1.06
N ASN A 276 18.39 -16.78 2.12
CA ASN A 276 18.41 -18.04 2.85
C ASN A 276 18.00 -19.22 1.96
N CYS A 277 16.98 -19.04 1.13
CA CYS A 277 16.53 -20.00 0.15
C CYS A 277 17.63 -20.36 -0.86
N LEU A 278 18.35 -19.37 -1.38
CA LEU A 278 19.43 -19.60 -2.35
C LEU A 278 20.63 -20.30 -1.72
N HIS A 279 20.95 -20.01 -0.45
CA HIS A 279 22.06 -20.64 0.25
C HIS A 279 21.77 -22.05 0.75
N HIS A 280 20.57 -22.30 1.28
CA HIS A 280 20.25 -23.51 2.03
C HIS A 280 19.09 -24.33 1.44
N GLY A 281 18.46 -23.84 0.37
CA GLY A 281 17.25 -24.43 -0.19
C GLY A 281 15.96 -24.04 0.55
N CYS A 282 14.82 -24.40 -0.03
CA CYS A 282 13.51 -23.97 0.48
C CYS A 282 13.13 -24.64 1.83
N HIS A 283 13.64 -25.84 2.12
CA HIS A 283 13.27 -26.61 3.31
C HIS A 283 13.88 -26.09 4.62
N LEU A 284 14.99 -25.35 4.54
CA LEU A 284 15.71 -24.79 5.68
C LEU A 284 15.43 -23.29 5.88
N SER A 285 14.62 -22.71 5.01
CA SER A 285 14.31 -21.28 5.06
C SER A 285 13.26 -20.99 6.12
N ASN A 286 13.46 -19.90 6.88
CA ASN A 286 12.53 -19.53 7.93
C ASN A 286 11.19 -19.07 7.33
N LEU A 287 10.11 -19.82 7.61
CA LEU A 287 8.77 -19.47 7.15
C LEU A 287 8.27 -18.16 7.77
N ASP A 288 8.83 -17.75 8.91
CA ASP A 288 8.52 -16.47 9.55
C ASP A 288 8.98 -15.26 8.72
N ASP A 289 9.91 -15.46 7.78
CA ASP A 289 10.32 -14.39 6.85
C ASP A 289 9.31 -14.16 5.71
N ILE A 290 8.34 -15.06 5.51
CA ILE A 290 7.21 -14.85 4.59
C ILE A 290 6.04 -14.25 5.37
N PRO A 291 5.56 -13.04 5.01
CA PRO A 291 4.40 -12.46 5.68
C PRO A 291 3.16 -13.36 5.59
N ALA A 292 2.48 -13.58 6.72
CA ALA A 292 1.31 -14.48 6.81
C ALA A 292 0.19 -14.14 5.81
N LEU A 293 0.05 -12.87 5.43
CA LEU A 293 -0.91 -12.42 4.41
C LEU A 293 -0.65 -13.06 3.04
N MET A 294 0.61 -13.33 2.69
CA MET A 294 0.99 -13.97 1.42
C MET A 294 0.65 -15.47 1.39
N CYS A 295 0.54 -16.10 2.56
CA CYS A 295 0.14 -17.50 2.69
C CYS A 295 -1.39 -17.70 2.62
N LYS A 296 -2.18 -16.61 2.69
CA LYS A 296 -3.63 -16.70 2.51
C LYS A 296 -3.97 -17.06 1.06
N GLN A 297 -4.82 -18.07 0.89
CA GLN A 297 -5.28 -18.47 -0.45
C GLN A 297 -6.06 -17.34 -1.12
N LYS A 298 -5.78 -17.11 -2.41
CA LYS A 298 -6.48 -16.14 -3.28
C LYS A 298 -6.43 -14.67 -2.84
N GLY A 299 -5.53 -14.29 -1.91
CA GLY A 299 -5.28 -12.88 -1.61
C GLY A 299 -4.78 -12.12 -2.84
N SER A 300 -5.37 -10.96 -3.12
CA SER A 300 -5.04 -10.11 -4.26
C SER A 300 -4.03 -9.03 -3.89
N ALA A 301 -4.07 -8.52 -2.66
CA ALA A 301 -3.28 -7.38 -2.21
C ALA A 301 -1.76 -7.62 -2.27
N VAL A 302 -1.34 -8.83 -1.91
CA VAL A 302 0.08 -9.24 -1.88
C VAL A 302 0.38 -10.34 -2.90
N SER A 303 -0.44 -10.41 -3.95
CA SER A 303 -0.33 -11.44 -4.99
C SER A 303 0.99 -11.38 -5.75
N TRP A 304 1.58 -10.19 -5.91
CA TRP A 304 2.85 -10.02 -6.61
C TRP A 304 4.00 -10.72 -5.89
N GLY A 305 4.17 -10.44 -4.59
CA GLY A 305 5.17 -11.08 -3.74
C GLY A 305 4.90 -12.58 -3.60
N ARG A 306 3.64 -12.99 -3.39
CA ARG A 306 3.25 -14.40 -3.36
C ARG A 306 3.71 -15.15 -4.61
N LYS A 307 3.48 -14.61 -5.80
CA LYS A 307 3.90 -15.22 -7.08
C LYS A 307 5.41 -15.40 -7.12
N VAL A 308 6.18 -14.36 -6.80
CA VAL A 308 7.66 -14.44 -6.81
C VAL A 308 8.17 -15.47 -5.81
N VAL A 309 7.65 -15.47 -4.58
CA VAL A 309 7.97 -16.49 -3.56
C VAL A 309 7.63 -17.88 -4.07
N SER A 310 6.47 -18.07 -4.70
CA SER A 310 6.07 -19.38 -5.25
C SER A 310 7.02 -19.90 -6.33
N PHE A 311 7.52 -19.02 -7.20
CA PHE A 311 8.48 -19.40 -8.24
C PHE A 311 9.83 -19.82 -7.62
N TYR A 312 10.33 -19.04 -6.65
CA TYR A 312 11.54 -19.39 -5.92
C TYR A 312 11.40 -20.71 -5.15
N SER A 313 10.27 -20.92 -4.48
CA SER A 313 9.98 -22.17 -3.79
C SER A 313 10.02 -23.36 -4.74
N LEU A 314 9.35 -23.29 -5.90
CA LEU A 314 9.35 -24.37 -6.89
C LEU A 314 10.74 -24.65 -7.46
N LEU A 315 11.51 -23.60 -7.77
CA LEU A 315 12.88 -23.73 -8.28
C LEU A 315 13.80 -24.44 -7.30
N LEU A 316 13.63 -24.15 -6.02
CA LEU A 316 14.48 -24.63 -4.94
C LEU A 316 13.91 -25.88 -4.25
N GLY A 317 13.02 -26.60 -4.93
CA GLY A 317 12.60 -27.95 -4.57
C GLY A 317 11.40 -28.06 -3.62
N ALA A 318 10.61 -26.99 -3.45
CA ALA A 318 9.42 -27.07 -2.61
C ALA A 318 8.42 -28.12 -3.11
N GLU A 319 7.99 -28.99 -2.20
CA GLU A 319 6.98 -30.01 -2.50
C GLU A 319 5.62 -29.37 -2.68
N ARG A 320 4.81 -29.94 -3.59
CA ARG A 320 3.46 -29.48 -3.88
C ARG A 320 2.45 -30.36 -3.17
N GLN A 321 1.62 -29.77 -2.31
CA GLN A 321 0.44 -30.40 -1.76
C GLN A 321 -0.80 -29.75 -2.37
N GLY A 322 -1.24 -30.28 -3.52
CA GLY A 322 -2.29 -29.69 -4.33
C GLY A 322 -1.88 -28.34 -4.92
N SER A 323 -2.58 -27.27 -4.54
CA SER A 323 -2.28 -25.90 -4.97
C SER A 323 -1.38 -25.11 -4.01
N ASN A 324 -0.98 -25.70 -2.88
CA ASN A 324 -0.09 -25.06 -1.91
C ASN A 324 1.30 -25.71 -1.98
N LEU A 325 2.32 -24.90 -1.70
CA LEU A 325 3.71 -25.34 -1.60
C LEU A 325 4.08 -25.63 -0.14
N SER A 326 5.16 -26.39 0.08
CA SER A 326 5.73 -26.60 1.42
C SER A 326 6.15 -25.30 2.13
N SER A 327 6.39 -24.22 1.37
CA SER A 327 6.60 -22.87 1.89
C SER A 327 5.33 -22.18 2.41
N GLY A 328 4.15 -22.82 2.32
CA GLY A 328 2.87 -22.29 2.77
C GLY A 328 2.16 -21.36 1.78
N VAL A 329 2.81 -20.97 0.67
CA VAL A 329 2.21 -20.10 -0.34
C VAL A 329 1.41 -20.88 -1.39
N TYR A 330 0.37 -20.24 -1.88
CA TYR A 330 -0.46 -20.74 -2.97
C TYR A 330 0.20 -20.47 -4.33
N CYS A 331 0.19 -21.48 -5.20
CA CYS A 331 0.74 -21.41 -6.56
C CYS A 331 -0.15 -22.15 -7.56
N GLU A 332 -0.61 -21.45 -8.60
CA GLU A 332 -1.19 -22.08 -9.78
C GLU A 332 -0.09 -22.58 -10.71
N VAL A 333 -0.31 -23.73 -11.38
CA VAL A 333 0.62 -24.29 -12.35
C VAL A 333 -0.16 -24.75 -13.57
N ALA A 334 0.34 -24.38 -14.75
CA ALA A 334 -0.33 -24.67 -16.01
C ALA A 334 -0.30 -26.17 -16.32
N ASN A 335 -1.27 -26.64 -17.09
CA ASN A 335 -1.29 -28.02 -17.55
C ASN A 335 -0.09 -28.28 -18.46
N GLY A 336 0.78 -29.21 -18.05
CA GLY A 336 1.97 -29.59 -18.79
C GLY A 336 2.80 -30.62 -18.01
N SER A 337 3.66 -31.36 -18.72
CA SER A 337 4.66 -32.23 -18.10
C SER A 337 5.95 -31.46 -17.92
N ALA A 338 6.42 -31.30 -16.68
CA ALA A 338 7.75 -30.78 -16.38
C ALA A 338 8.70 -31.94 -16.02
N ARG A 339 9.93 -31.91 -16.52
CA ARG A 339 10.97 -32.91 -16.25
C ARG A 339 11.91 -32.49 -15.12
N ASN A 340 12.02 -31.19 -14.88
CA ASN A 340 12.87 -30.60 -13.86
C ASN A 340 12.12 -29.46 -13.12
N THR A 341 12.74 -28.92 -12.06
CA THR A 341 12.14 -27.85 -11.26
C THR A 341 12.08 -26.53 -12.02
N GLU A 342 12.98 -26.31 -12.98
CA GLU A 342 13.01 -25.14 -13.86
C GLU A 342 11.79 -25.08 -14.78
N GLU A 343 11.48 -26.17 -15.49
CA GLU A 343 10.28 -26.28 -16.35
C GLU A 343 9.01 -26.15 -15.51
N LEU A 344 9.00 -26.71 -14.29
CA LEU A 344 7.86 -26.59 -13.38
C LEU A 344 7.63 -25.14 -12.95
N ALA A 345 8.69 -24.40 -12.63
CA ALA A 345 8.61 -22.99 -12.30
C ALA A 345 8.14 -22.15 -13.51
N VAL A 346 8.56 -22.50 -14.73
CA VAL A 346 8.05 -21.86 -15.95
C VAL A 346 6.56 -22.12 -16.14
N LEU A 347 6.07 -23.35 -15.91
CA LEU A 347 4.63 -23.65 -15.96
C LEU A 347 3.83 -22.87 -14.89
N ALA A 348 4.43 -22.64 -13.72
CA ALA A 348 3.85 -21.78 -12.68
C ALA A 348 3.78 -20.32 -13.13
N MET A 349 4.87 -19.78 -13.69
CA MET A 349 4.92 -18.43 -14.23
C MET A 349 3.87 -18.22 -15.33
N VAL A 350 3.67 -19.21 -16.20
CA VAL A 350 2.64 -19.19 -17.24
C VAL A 350 1.23 -19.14 -16.64
N ALA A 351 0.92 -20.02 -15.68
CA ALA A 351 -0.40 -20.04 -15.03
C ALA A 351 -0.72 -18.73 -14.30
N GLU A 352 0.26 -18.18 -13.60
CA GLU A 352 0.13 -16.92 -12.87
C GLU A 352 0.19 -15.67 -13.76
N LYS A 353 0.24 -15.85 -15.10
CA LYS A 353 0.36 -14.80 -16.13
C LYS A 353 1.55 -13.87 -15.89
N PHE A 354 2.67 -14.45 -15.48
CA PHE A 354 3.90 -13.75 -15.13
C PHE A 354 4.92 -13.88 -16.26
N GLY A 355 4.94 -12.90 -17.16
CA GLY A 355 5.79 -12.90 -18.35
C GLY A 355 7.00 -11.96 -18.25
N ARG A 356 7.60 -11.67 -19.41
CA ARG A 356 8.79 -10.81 -19.54
C ARG A 356 8.58 -9.41 -18.99
N GLN A 357 7.45 -8.78 -19.29
CA GLN A 357 7.12 -7.44 -18.77
C GLN A 357 7.06 -7.42 -17.24
N GLN A 358 6.54 -8.49 -16.63
CA GLN A 358 6.49 -8.63 -15.18
C GLN A 358 7.89 -8.83 -14.58
N LEU A 359 8.75 -9.63 -15.22
CA LEU A 359 10.15 -9.79 -14.81
C LEU A 359 10.94 -8.47 -14.84
N ASP A 360 10.63 -7.56 -15.77
CA ASP A 360 11.27 -6.25 -15.90
C ASP A 360 10.90 -5.30 -14.74
N LEU A 361 9.81 -5.57 -14.01
CA LEU A 361 9.39 -4.80 -12.83
C LEU A 361 10.06 -5.25 -11.53
N LEU A 362 10.68 -6.44 -11.51
CA LEU A 362 11.36 -6.95 -10.32
C LEU A 362 12.72 -6.28 -10.13
N PRO A 363 13.20 -6.14 -8.87
CA PRO A 363 14.58 -5.80 -8.59
C PRO A 363 15.53 -6.76 -9.31
N ILE A 364 16.62 -6.24 -9.89
CA ILE A 364 17.50 -7.04 -10.75
C ILE A 364 18.01 -8.31 -10.07
N GLY A 365 18.41 -8.24 -8.80
CA GLY A 365 18.89 -9.39 -8.03
C GLY A 365 17.85 -10.50 -7.86
N VAL A 366 16.56 -10.15 -7.79
CA VAL A 366 15.45 -11.12 -7.74
C VAL A 366 15.10 -11.62 -9.14
N SER A 367 15.07 -10.73 -10.12
CA SER A 367 14.71 -11.09 -11.50
C SER A 367 15.75 -12.00 -12.17
N LEU A 368 17.02 -11.91 -11.76
CA LEU A 368 18.14 -12.60 -12.40
C LEU A 368 17.97 -14.12 -12.37
N VAL A 369 17.60 -14.67 -11.22
CA VAL A 369 17.38 -16.11 -11.03
C VAL A 369 16.25 -16.60 -11.93
N LEU A 370 15.12 -15.90 -11.93
CA LEU A 370 13.95 -16.26 -12.75
C LEU A 370 14.23 -16.13 -14.25
N ARG A 371 15.03 -15.15 -14.67
CA ARG A 371 15.48 -15.01 -16.06
C ARG A 371 16.40 -16.14 -16.49
N HIS A 372 17.31 -16.56 -15.61
CA HIS A 372 18.21 -17.68 -15.90
C HIS A 372 17.43 -18.97 -16.17
N VAL A 373 16.38 -19.24 -15.38
CA VAL A 373 15.48 -20.38 -15.56
C VAL A 373 14.78 -20.35 -16.91
N CYS A 374 14.28 -19.17 -17.31
CA CYS A 374 13.66 -18.98 -18.62
C CYS A 374 14.67 -19.22 -19.76
N MET A 375 15.95 -18.89 -19.57
CA MET A 375 17.02 -19.13 -20.54
C MET A 375 17.34 -20.62 -20.71
N LEU A 376 17.46 -21.37 -19.61
CA LEU A 376 17.73 -22.81 -19.66
C LEU A 376 16.55 -23.61 -20.24
N SER A 377 15.32 -23.12 -20.06
CA SER A 377 14.09 -23.77 -20.50
C SER A 377 13.64 -23.29 -21.89
N LEU A 378 14.45 -22.57 -22.66
CA LEU A 378 14.05 -21.97 -23.95
C LEU A 378 13.36 -22.95 -24.94
N PRO A 379 13.84 -24.20 -25.12
CA PRO A 379 13.17 -25.16 -26.01
C PRO A 379 11.75 -25.50 -25.53
N PHE A 380 11.56 -25.55 -24.21
CA PHE A 380 10.28 -25.83 -23.56
C PHE A 380 9.34 -24.61 -23.58
N VAL A 381 9.89 -23.40 -23.37
CA VAL A 381 9.17 -22.12 -23.45
C VAL A 381 8.56 -21.92 -24.84
N ILE A 382 9.27 -22.29 -25.92
CA ILE A 382 8.74 -22.20 -27.29
C ILE A 382 7.53 -23.14 -27.51
N CYS A 383 7.51 -24.31 -26.87
CA CYS A 383 6.35 -25.21 -26.92
C CYS A 383 5.15 -24.71 -26.10
N CYS A 384 5.39 -24.07 -24.95
CA CYS A 384 4.32 -23.51 -24.11
C CYS A 384 3.74 -22.19 -24.66
N TYR A 385 4.57 -21.39 -25.32
CA TYR A 385 4.20 -20.14 -25.96
C TYR A 385 4.20 -20.31 -27.48
N GLY A 386 3.06 -20.69 -28.07
CA GLY A 386 2.84 -20.66 -29.52
C GLY A 386 2.90 -19.26 -30.17
N VAL A 387 3.59 -18.29 -29.55
CA VAL A 387 3.83 -16.93 -30.04
C VAL A 387 5.23 -16.48 -29.60
N SER A 388 6.02 -16.04 -30.58
CA SER A 388 7.45 -15.76 -30.54
C SER A 388 7.99 -15.02 -29.30
N PHE A 389 8.86 -15.69 -28.53
CA PHE A 389 9.94 -15.04 -27.79
C PHE A 389 11.00 -14.57 -28.80
N ASN A 390 10.84 -13.37 -29.36
CA ASN A 390 11.87 -12.77 -30.21
C ASN A 390 12.93 -12.12 -29.32
N ILE A 391 13.92 -12.92 -28.89
CA ILE A 391 15.12 -12.44 -28.21
C ILE A 391 16.12 -12.03 -29.30
N ARG A 392 16.15 -10.74 -29.66
CA ARG A 392 17.19 -10.19 -30.53
C ARG A 392 18.28 -9.57 -29.65
N PHE A 393 19.42 -10.25 -29.52
CA PHE A 393 20.64 -9.63 -29.00
C PHE A 393 21.44 -9.03 -30.15
N HIS A 394 21.74 -7.74 -30.07
CA HIS A 394 22.76 -7.11 -30.89
C HIS A 394 24.12 -7.52 -30.33
N VAL A 395 24.77 -8.49 -30.96
CA VAL A 395 26.19 -8.80 -30.71
C VAL A 395 26.99 -7.77 -31.49
N THR A 396 27.56 -6.76 -30.82
CA THR A 396 28.63 -5.95 -31.39
C THR A 396 29.92 -6.76 -31.30
N GLY A 397 30.32 -7.33 -32.43
CA GLY A 397 31.54 -8.09 -32.58
C GLY A 397 32.80 -7.22 -32.70
N THR A 398 33.92 -7.91 -32.47
CA THR A 398 35.30 -7.69 -32.93
C THR A 398 36.09 -6.54 -32.32
N GLY A 399 36.89 -6.88 -31.31
CA GLY A 399 38.18 -6.25 -31.03
C GLY A 399 39.29 -7.29 -31.19
N GLN A 400 40.00 -7.26 -32.32
CA GLN A 400 41.27 -7.95 -32.51
C GLN A 400 42.32 -7.32 -31.58
N MET A 401 43.06 -8.18 -30.87
CA MET A 401 44.32 -7.83 -30.20
C MET A 401 45.42 -7.59 -31.25
N PRO A 402 46.40 -6.71 -30.98
CA PRO A 402 47.59 -6.53 -31.81
C PRO A 402 48.52 -7.75 -31.79
#